data_AF-A0A935W7E6-F1
#
_entry.id   AF-A0A935W7E6-F1
#
_cell.length_a   1.000
_cell.length_b   1.000
_cell.length_c   1.000
_cell.angle_alpha   90.00
_cell.angle_beta   90.00
_cell.angle_gamma   90.00
#
_symmetry.space_group_name_H-M   'P 1'
#
loop_
_entity.id
_entity.type
_entity.pdbx_description
1 polymer ?
#
loop_
_entity_poly.entity_id
_entity_poly.type
_entity_poly.pdbx_seq_one_letter_code
_entity_poly.pdbx_strand_id
1 'polypeptide(L)'
;MATPPTPDEQSASASGDEGDSAIEEGMPFNPLTGDLNDLRITHGQCWLWPQITAEFDRLDVIVHNARTFLEPLTTAGCPDWAQQAAIGIVRSNLAIHQHAEHHGSYIAAARSLWTTRIPHDPPTLSDAQIFALLAIHEARLTAETFGEIATGIEDEMQQAGIGHNDGEDIHCLRSDIAGWERGLWHDAADRTGTAEKFLLMANFAASAPDPVALKKAESQIATLRSKARKAEAVVAPFRNGRPRGATARITRALNAIVQEIGSRDIKKVLDHIEYLYSGEHMIEGVLFEDANDVFVFYRHEGESQYQKIRIDSVWPKSKTNICINVLNAF
;
A
#
# COMPACT_ATOMS: atom_id res chain seq x y z
N MET A 1 -54.38 -53.89 0.99
CA MET A 1 -54.57 -52.43 1.03
C MET A 1 -53.21 -51.78 1.17
N ALA A 2 -53.00 -50.67 0.46
CA ALA A 2 -51.73 -50.13 -0.01
C ALA A 2 -50.95 -49.26 1.00
N THR A 3 -49.65 -49.09 0.75
CA THR A 3 -48.89 -47.85 1.04
C THR A 3 -47.71 -47.73 0.02
N PRO A 4 -47.35 -46.52 -0.49
CA PRO A 4 -46.64 -46.28 -1.77
C PRO A 4 -45.11 -46.08 -1.64
N PRO A 5 -44.37 -45.93 -2.77
CA PRO A 5 -42.91 -46.13 -2.82
C PRO A 5 -42.07 -44.86 -2.58
N THR A 6 -40.82 -45.09 -2.22
CA THR A 6 -39.74 -44.10 -2.02
C THR A 6 -39.10 -43.72 -3.38
N PRO A 7 -38.78 -42.44 -3.64
CA PRO A 7 -38.27 -42.02 -4.94
C PRO A 7 -36.73 -42.10 -5.07
N ASP A 8 -36.34 -42.79 -6.15
CA ASP A 8 -35.33 -42.50 -7.17
C ASP A 8 -33.95 -41.89 -6.83
N GLU A 9 -32.95 -42.67 -7.25
CA GLU A 9 -31.65 -42.25 -7.76
C GLU A 9 -31.79 -41.14 -8.82
N GLN A 10 -30.96 -40.10 -8.73
CA GLN A 10 -30.65 -39.25 -9.87
C GLN A 10 -29.14 -39.17 -10.09
N SER A 11 -28.80 -39.62 -11.29
CA SER A 11 -27.49 -39.73 -11.90
C SER A 11 -26.78 -38.39 -12.08
N ALA A 12 -25.45 -38.53 -12.17
CA ALA A 12 -24.48 -37.55 -12.59
C ALA A 12 -24.97 -36.59 -13.69
N SER A 13 -24.73 -35.30 -13.45
CA SER A 13 -24.43 -34.33 -14.50
C SER A 13 -23.09 -33.68 -14.16
N ALA A 14 -22.08 -34.06 -14.95
CA ALA A 14 -20.86 -33.28 -15.06
C ALA A 14 -21.17 -32.07 -15.95
N SER A 15 -20.96 -30.88 -15.41
CA SER A 15 -20.72 -29.66 -16.18
C SER A 15 -19.54 -28.98 -15.52
N GLY A 16 -18.39 -29.07 -16.17
CA GLY A 16 -17.28 -28.18 -15.87
C GLY A 16 -17.73 -26.76 -16.17
N ASP A 17 -17.39 -25.86 -15.25
CA ASP A 17 -17.20 -24.47 -15.58
C ASP A 17 -16.10 -23.92 -14.67
N GLU A 18 -15.21 -23.17 -15.30
CA GLU A 18 -14.09 -22.46 -14.70
C GLU A 18 -14.66 -21.43 -13.72
N GLY A 19 -14.71 -21.79 -12.44
CA GLY A 19 -15.38 -21.01 -11.41
C GLY A 19 -14.39 -20.21 -10.58
N ASP A 20 -14.04 -19.03 -11.10
CA ASP A 20 -13.78 -17.79 -10.38
C ASP A 20 -13.35 -17.95 -8.90
N SER A 21 -12.06 -17.72 -8.63
CA SER A 21 -11.52 -17.62 -7.28
C SER A 21 -12.05 -16.35 -6.63
N ALA A 22 -13.32 -16.36 -6.24
CA ALA A 22 -13.90 -15.32 -5.41
C ALA A 22 -13.07 -15.25 -4.13
N ILE A 23 -12.25 -14.20 -4.03
CA ILE A 23 -11.47 -13.89 -2.84
C ILE A 23 -12.50 -13.64 -1.74
N GLU A 24 -12.60 -14.54 -0.77
CA GLU A 24 -13.36 -14.30 0.45
C GLU A 24 -12.75 -13.09 1.17
N GLU A 25 -13.37 -11.92 0.99
CA GLU A 25 -13.02 -10.69 1.70
C GLU A 25 -13.04 -10.94 3.21
N GLY A 26 -11.84 -11.01 3.81
CA GLY A 26 -11.66 -11.12 5.27
C GLY A 26 -10.74 -12.25 5.74
N MET A 27 -10.33 -13.18 4.87
CA MET A 27 -9.31 -14.16 5.25
C MET A 27 -7.89 -13.56 5.18
N PRO A 28 -7.05 -13.75 6.22
CA PRO A 28 -5.67 -13.29 6.18
C PRO A 28 -4.91 -14.03 5.08
N PHE A 29 -4.03 -13.31 4.37
CA PHE A 29 -3.15 -13.89 3.37
C PHE A 29 -2.44 -15.14 3.89
N ASN A 30 -2.57 -16.24 3.15
CA ASN A 30 -1.92 -17.50 3.49
C ASN A 30 -0.65 -17.69 2.63
N PRO A 31 0.56 -17.56 3.20
CA PRO A 31 1.80 -17.65 2.44
C PRO A 31 2.10 -19.06 1.88
N LEU A 32 1.36 -20.08 2.30
CA LEU A 32 1.49 -21.43 1.73
C LEU A 32 0.82 -21.56 0.36
N THR A 33 -0.27 -20.81 0.12
CA THR A 33 -1.13 -21.00 -1.05
C THR A 33 -1.36 -19.72 -1.85
N GLY A 34 -1.48 -18.58 -1.17
CA GLY A 34 -1.76 -17.28 -1.78
C GLY A 34 -0.59 -16.76 -2.61
N ASP A 35 -0.91 -16.07 -3.70
CA ASP A 35 0.04 -15.39 -4.57
C ASP A 35 -0.17 -13.86 -4.51
N LEU A 36 0.36 -13.13 -5.50
CA LEU A 36 0.19 -11.67 -5.62
C LEU A 36 -0.82 -11.29 -6.73
N ASN A 37 -1.52 -12.26 -7.32
CA ASN A 37 -2.36 -12.01 -8.50
C ASN A 37 -3.61 -11.20 -8.17
N ASP A 38 -4.18 -11.35 -6.98
CA ASP A 38 -5.26 -10.51 -6.49
C ASP A 38 -4.86 -9.02 -6.54
N LEU A 39 -3.66 -8.67 -6.06
CA LEU A 39 -3.16 -7.30 -6.10
C LEU A 39 -2.92 -6.82 -7.55
N ARG A 40 -2.47 -7.70 -8.45
CA ARG A 40 -2.34 -7.38 -9.87
C ARG A 40 -3.69 -7.07 -10.51
N ILE A 41 -4.73 -7.82 -10.18
CA ILE A 41 -6.08 -7.60 -10.67
C ILE A 41 -6.63 -6.28 -10.11
N THR A 42 -6.46 -6.04 -8.81
CA THR A 42 -6.95 -4.83 -8.13
C THR A 42 -6.30 -3.56 -8.65
N HIS A 43 -4.99 -3.58 -8.92
CA HIS A 43 -4.22 -2.36 -9.23
C HIS A 43 -3.80 -2.26 -10.70
N GLY A 44 -4.06 -3.29 -11.52
CA GLY A 44 -3.60 -3.37 -12.91
C GLY A 44 -4.13 -2.29 -13.86
N GLN A 45 -5.18 -1.57 -13.45
CA GLN A 45 -5.76 -0.46 -14.22
C GLN A 45 -5.31 0.92 -13.73
N CYS A 46 -4.54 1.00 -12.65
CA CYS A 46 -4.05 2.29 -12.14
C CYS A 46 -3.05 2.90 -13.13
N TRP A 47 -3.06 4.23 -13.24
CA TRP A 47 -2.17 4.97 -14.14
C TRP A 47 -0.68 4.64 -13.92
N LEU A 48 -0.26 4.47 -12.65
CA LEU A 48 1.14 4.20 -12.31
C LEU A 48 1.56 2.75 -12.61
N TRP A 49 0.62 1.85 -12.91
CA TRP A 49 0.90 0.41 -13.04
C TRP A 49 2.10 0.08 -13.95
N PRO A 50 2.26 0.68 -15.15
CA PRO A 50 3.42 0.40 -16.00
C PRO A 50 4.79 0.65 -15.35
N GLN A 51 4.87 1.55 -14.36
CA GLN A 51 6.11 1.82 -13.61
C GLN A 51 6.32 0.83 -12.46
N ILE A 52 5.25 0.21 -11.95
CA ILE A 52 5.27 -0.70 -10.81
C ILE A 52 5.40 -2.17 -11.23
N THR A 53 4.95 -2.53 -12.45
CA THR A 53 4.93 -3.93 -12.93
C THR A 53 6.26 -4.66 -12.73
N ALA A 54 7.39 -4.01 -13.02
CA ALA A 54 8.71 -4.62 -12.87
C ALA A 54 9.04 -4.99 -11.42
N GLU A 55 8.59 -4.20 -10.45
CA GLU A 55 8.77 -4.51 -9.04
C GLU A 55 7.85 -5.66 -8.61
N PHE A 56 6.61 -5.71 -9.10
CA PHE A 56 5.73 -6.87 -8.89
C PHE A 56 6.32 -8.16 -9.47
N ASP A 57 6.89 -8.10 -10.68
CA ASP A 57 7.54 -9.25 -11.30
C ASP A 57 8.73 -9.76 -10.46
N ARG A 58 9.51 -8.83 -9.89
CA ARG A 58 10.59 -9.17 -8.95
C ARG A 58 10.06 -9.85 -7.68
N LEU A 59 8.96 -9.35 -7.12
CA LEU A 59 8.32 -9.94 -5.94
C LEU A 59 7.77 -11.34 -6.24
N ASP A 60 7.18 -11.56 -7.41
CA ASP A 60 6.70 -12.88 -7.83
C ASP A 60 7.84 -13.90 -7.95
N VAL A 61 9.02 -13.49 -8.44
CA VAL A 61 10.21 -14.35 -8.45
C VAL A 61 10.61 -14.75 -7.02
N ILE A 62 10.54 -13.84 -6.05
CA ILE A 62 10.82 -14.16 -4.64
C ILE A 62 9.80 -15.16 -4.11
N VAL A 63 8.51 -14.92 -4.33
CA VAL A 63 7.43 -15.81 -3.89
C VAL A 63 7.58 -17.21 -4.51
N HIS A 64 7.82 -17.28 -5.81
CA HIS A 64 8.02 -18.54 -6.53
C HIS A 64 9.21 -19.32 -5.99
N ASN A 65 10.37 -18.67 -5.84
CA ASN A 65 11.57 -19.33 -5.34
C ASN A 65 11.41 -19.78 -3.88
N ALA A 66 10.77 -18.97 -3.02
CA ALA A 66 10.50 -19.34 -1.64
C ALA A 66 9.53 -20.54 -1.54
N ARG A 67 8.57 -20.64 -2.47
CA ARG A 67 7.57 -21.71 -2.49
C ARG A 67 8.18 -23.10 -2.68
N THR A 68 9.34 -23.20 -3.34
CA THR A 68 10.07 -24.48 -3.50
C THR A 68 10.39 -25.16 -2.15
N PHE A 69 10.67 -24.38 -1.10
CA PHE A 69 10.92 -24.91 0.25
C PHE A 69 9.64 -25.43 0.94
N LEU A 70 8.48 -25.02 0.45
CA LEU A 70 7.16 -25.32 1.01
C LEU A 70 6.46 -26.47 0.26
N GLU A 71 6.94 -26.88 -0.92
CA GLU A 71 6.39 -27.99 -1.72
C GLU A 71 6.13 -29.28 -0.91
N PRO A 72 7.03 -29.72 0.00
CA PRO A 72 6.77 -30.91 0.81
C PRO A 72 5.54 -30.80 1.70
N LEU A 73 5.15 -29.57 2.07
CA LEU A 73 3.98 -29.29 2.91
C LEU A 73 2.69 -29.17 2.10
N THR A 74 2.75 -29.06 0.77
CA THR A 74 1.58 -28.83 -0.08
C THR A 74 1.25 -30.03 -0.98
N THR A 75 2.23 -30.90 -1.27
CA THR A 75 2.09 -31.99 -2.26
C THR A 75 1.18 -33.15 -1.79
N ALA A 76 1.11 -33.44 -0.50
CA ALA A 76 0.35 -34.59 0.05
C ALA A 76 -0.94 -34.17 0.80
N GLY A 77 -1.45 -32.96 0.53
CA GLY A 77 -2.48 -32.30 1.33
C GLY A 77 -1.87 -31.51 2.47
N CYS A 78 -2.17 -30.21 2.54
CA CYS A 78 -1.52 -29.31 3.47
C CYS A 78 -2.00 -29.56 4.91
N PRO A 79 -1.13 -30.01 5.83
CA PRO A 79 -1.55 -30.31 7.19
C PRO A 79 -2.13 -29.09 7.90
N ASP A 80 -3.20 -29.27 8.68
CA ASP A 80 -3.84 -28.16 9.40
C ASP A 80 -2.86 -27.38 10.28
N TRP A 81 -1.92 -28.07 10.92
CA TRP A 81 -0.88 -27.44 11.74
C TRP A 81 0.04 -26.54 10.91
N ALA A 82 0.35 -26.91 9.67
CA ALA A 82 1.20 -26.11 8.78
C ALA A 82 0.46 -24.85 8.32
N GLN A 83 -0.84 -24.98 7.99
CA GLN A 83 -1.69 -23.84 7.67
C GLN A 83 -1.80 -22.86 8.85
N GLN A 84 -2.04 -23.37 10.06
CA GLN A 84 -2.10 -22.55 11.27
C GLN A 84 -0.78 -21.87 11.59
N ALA A 85 0.35 -22.56 11.40
CA ALA A 85 1.69 -22.00 11.57
C ALA A 85 1.96 -20.86 10.57
N ALA A 86 1.64 -21.06 9.29
CA ALA A 86 1.80 -20.05 8.24
C ALA A 86 0.98 -18.77 8.53
N ILE A 87 -0.29 -18.91 8.87
CA ILE A 87 -1.16 -17.79 9.29
C ILE A 87 -0.64 -17.17 10.60
N GLY A 88 -0.08 -17.99 11.50
CA GLY A 88 0.60 -17.56 12.72
C GLY A 88 1.76 -16.60 12.48
N ILE A 89 2.65 -16.96 11.55
CA ILE A 89 3.80 -16.14 11.15
C ILE A 89 3.33 -14.81 10.57
N VAL A 90 2.33 -14.81 9.69
CA VAL A 90 1.74 -13.58 9.12
C VAL A 90 1.22 -12.66 10.21
N ARG A 91 0.34 -13.16 11.09
CA ARG A 91 -0.26 -12.34 12.15
C ARG A 91 0.75 -11.80 13.16
N SER A 92 1.90 -12.46 13.28
CA SER A 92 2.92 -12.13 14.27
C SER A 92 4.17 -11.49 13.66
N ASN A 93 4.14 -11.13 12.37
CA ASN A 93 5.31 -10.65 11.63
C ASN A 93 6.02 -9.49 12.36
N LEU A 94 5.27 -8.48 12.80
CA LEU A 94 5.82 -7.37 13.57
C LEU A 94 6.52 -7.82 14.86
N ALA A 95 5.91 -8.74 15.62
CA ALA A 95 6.49 -9.26 16.86
C ALA A 95 7.76 -10.09 16.58
N ILE A 96 7.80 -10.83 15.46
CA ILE A 96 8.99 -11.57 15.01
C ILE A 96 10.13 -10.58 14.74
N HIS A 97 9.87 -9.50 14.02
CA HIS A 97 10.89 -8.48 13.77
C HIS A 97 11.39 -7.83 15.04
N GLN A 98 10.49 -7.44 15.94
CA GLN A 98 10.87 -6.85 17.22
C GLN A 98 11.71 -7.82 18.05
N HIS A 99 11.31 -9.08 18.18
CA HIS A 99 12.09 -10.07 18.91
C HIS A 99 13.48 -10.28 18.29
N ALA A 100 13.54 -10.44 16.96
CA ALA A 100 14.80 -10.62 16.26
C ALA A 100 15.73 -9.40 16.40
N GLU A 101 15.19 -8.17 16.39
CA GLU A 101 15.95 -6.95 16.64
C GLU A 101 16.58 -6.92 18.06
N HIS A 102 15.93 -7.50 19.06
CA HIS A 102 16.43 -7.55 20.44
C HIS A 102 17.38 -8.73 20.71
N HIS A 103 17.09 -9.89 20.12
CA HIS A 103 17.77 -11.14 20.45
C HIS A 103 18.65 -11.71 19.33
N GLY A 104 18.63 -11.08 18.15
CA GLY A 104 19.48 -11.42 17.01
C GLY A 104 19.12 -12.71 16.29
N SER A 105 17.91 -13.25 16.48
CA SER A 105 17.48 -14.49 15.80
C SER A 105 16.02 -14.44 15.35
N TYR A 106 15.83 -14.66 14.05
CA TYR A 106 14.50 -14.77 13.42
C TYR A 106 13.90 -16.14 13.66
N ILE A 107 14.71 -17.19 13.66
CA ILE A 107 14.25 -18.53 13.98
C ILE A 107 13.80 -18.57 15.43
N ALA A 108 14.61 -18.13 16.39
CA ALA A 108 14.17 -18.11 17.80
C ALA A 108 12.91 -17.24 17.99
N ALA A 109 12.77 -16.12 17.27
CA ALA A 109 11.58 -15.28 17.29
C ALA A 109 10.34 -16.01 16.78
N ALA A 110 10.38 -16.53 15.55
CA ALA A 110 9.28 -17.28 14.95
C ALA A 110 8.96 -18.52 15.80
N ARG A 111 10.00 -19.17 16.32
CA ARG A 111 9.83 -20.30 17.21
C ARG A 111 9.27 -19.88 18.56
N SER A 112 9.54 -18.70 19.12
CA SER A 112 8.99 -18.27 20.42
C SER A 112 7.46 -18.09 20.40
N LEU A 113 6.88 -17.90 19.22
CA LEU A 113 5.42 -17.93 19.00
C LEU A 113 4.82 -19.35 19.12
N TRP A 114 5.69 -20.35 19.37
CA TRP A 114 5.40 -21.78 19.53
C TRP A 114 4.16 -22.08 20.35
N THR A 115 4.01 -21.36 21.46
CA THR A 115 2.99 -21.63 22.48
C THR A 115 1.58 -21.39 21.98
N THR A 116 1.43 -20.88 20.75
CA THR A 116 0.12 -20.63 20.15
C THR A 116 -0.16 -21.38 18.85
N ARG A 117 0.82 -21.69 17.97
CA ARG A 117 0.53 -22.18 16.59
C ARG A 117 1.54 -23.09 15.87
N ILE A 118 2.75 -23.33 16.40
CA ILE A 118 3.77 -24.22 15.76
C ILE A 118 4.00 -25.44 16.67
N PRO A 119 3.96 -26.70 16.19
CA PRO A 119 4.15 -27.91 17.04
C PRO A 119 5.59 -28.10 17.53
N HIS A 120 5.82 -28.52 18.81
CA HIS A 120 7.14 -28.60 19.53
C HIS A 120 8.09 -29.64 19.03
N ASP A 121 7.50 -30.79 18.82
CA ASP A 121 8.21 -31.93 18.30
C ASP A 121 7.74 -32.15 16.86
N PRO A 122 8.55 -32.84 16.04
CA PRO A 122 8.14 -33.23 14.71
C PRO A 122 6.76 -33.93 14.73
N PRO A 123 5.90 -33.65 13.74
CA PRO A 123 6.15 -32.80 12.57
C PRO A 123 6.08 -31.29 12.89
N THR A 124 7.09 -30.52 12.43
CA THR A 124 7.20 -29.06 12.61
C THR A 124 7.88 -28.42 11.40
N LEU A 125 7.84 -27.08 11.30
CA LEU A 125 8.52 -26.35 10.22
C LEU A 125 10.04 -26.41 10.38
N SER A 126 10.75 -26.66 9.28
CA SER A 126 12.20 -26.48 9.21
C SER A 126 12.57 -24.99 9.22
N ASP A 127 13.82 -24.66 9.55
CA ASP A 127 14.29 -23.27 9.53
C ASP A 127 14.19 -22.66 8.13
N ALA A 128 14.48 -23.44 7.09
CA ALA A 128 14.29 -23.03 5.70
C ALA A 128 12.82 -22.71 5.38
N GLN A 129 11.88 -23.52 5.86
CA GLN A 129 10.45 -23.28 5.70
C GLN A 129 9.99 -22.03 6.45
N ILE A 130 10.49 -21.78 7.65
CA ILE A 130 10.19 -20.55 8.41
C ILE A 130 10.67 -19.31 7.63
N PHE A 131 11.91 -19.33 7.12
CA PHE A 131 12.44 -18.22 6.32
C PHE A 131 11.68 -18.03 5.01
N ALA A 132 11.27 -19.11 4.34
CA ALA A 132 10.47 -19.04 3.13
C ALA A 132 9.11 -18.36 3.38
N LEU A 133 8.42 -18.72 4.47
CA LEU A 133 7.14 -18.09 4.83
C LEU A 133 7.31 -16.60 5.16
N LEU A 134 8.40 -16.21 5.84
CA LEU A 134 8.73 -14.81 6.09
C LEU A 134 9.04 -14.05 4.79
N ALA A 135 9.76 -14.67 3.84
CA ALA A 135 10.07 -14.07 2.55
C ALA A 135 8.79 -13.79 1.74
N ILE A 136 7.90 -14.78 1.64
CA ILE A 136 6.62 -14.63 0.93
C ILE A 136 5.76 -13.54 1.56
N HIS A 137 5.69 -13.51 2.90
CA HIS A 137 4.87 -12.50 3.57
C HIS A 137 5.44 -11.08 3.45
N GLU A 138 6.76 -10.89 3.56
CA GLU A 138 7.37 -9.57 3.30
C GLU A 138 7.20 -9.15 1.84
N ALA A 139 7.27 -10.09 0.88
CA ALA A 139 6.98 -9.80 -0.52
C ALA A 139 5.53 -9.35 -0.70
N ARG A 140 4.57 -10.00 -0.02
CA ARG A 140 3.16 -9.59 0.00
C ARG A 140 2.98 -8.17 0.54
N LEU A 141 3.52 -7.85 1.71
CA LEU A 141 3.42 -6.50 2.30
C LEU A 141 4.04 -5.43 1.40
N THR A 142 5.11 -5.79 0.69
CA THR A 142 5.74 -4.92 -0.28
C THR A 142 4.82 -4.66 -1.48
N ALA A 143 4.21 -5.71 -2.04
CA ALA A 143 3.25 -5.58 -3.13
C ALA A 143 2.05 -4.71 -2.74
N GLU A 144 1.54 -4.87 -1.51
CA GLU A 144 0.50 -4.00 -0.95
C GLU A 144 0.95 -2.54 -0.87
N THR A 145 2.20 -2.28 -0.48
CA THR A 145 2.77 -0.92 -0.45
C THR A 145 2.84 -0.30 -1.85
N PHE A 146 3.27 -1.06 -2.85
CA PHE A 146 3.23 -0.59 -4.25
C PHE A 146 1.80 -0.35 -4.74
N GLY A 147 0.86 -1.22 -4.35
CA GLY A 147 -0.57 -1.03 -4.61
C GLY A 147 -1.12 0.24 -3.97
N GLU A 148 -0.68 0.58 -2.76
CA GLU A 148 -1.01 1.83 -2.07
C GLU A 148 -0.49 3.06 -2.81
N ILE A 149 0.72 3.00 -3.37
CA ILE A 149 1.25 4.09 -4.21
C ILE A 149 0.37 4.24 -5.47
N ALA A 150 0.11 3.14 -6.17
CA ALA A 150 -0.67 3.15 -7.42
C ALA A 150 -2.08 3.71 -7.21
N THR A 151 -2.80 3.20 -6.21
CA THR A 151 -4.16 3.64 -5.89
C THR A 151 -4.17 5.03 -5.28
N GLY A 152 -3.19 5.39 -4.46
CA GLY A 152 -3.11 6.73 -3.89
C GLY A 152 -2.94 7.81 -4.95
N ILE A 153 -2.15 7.56 -6.00
CA ILE A 153 -2.06 8.48 -7.14
C ILE A 153 -3.37 8.51 -7.93
N GLU A 154 -3.99 7.36 -8.18
CA GLU A 154 -5.27 7.26 -8.88
C GLU A 154 -6.38 8.04 -8.16
N ASP A 155 -6.48 7.90 -6.84
CA ASP A 155 -7.43 8.61 -5.98
C ASP A 155 -7.24 10.13 -6.08
N GLU A 156 -5.98 10.60 -6.03
CA GLU A 156 -5.66 12.02 -6.13
C GLU A 156 -5.94 12.57 -7.54
N MET A 157 -5.64 11.80 -8.59
CA MET A 157 -6.00 12.15 -9.97
C MET A 157 -7.52 12.28 -10.12
N GLN A 158 -8.29 11.31 -9.61
CA GLN A 158 -9.74 11.35 -9.67
C GLN A 158 -10.32 12.56 -8.91
N GLN A 159 -9.82 12.85 -7.71
CA GLN A 159 -10.24 14.01 -6.92
C GLN A 159 -9.91 15.33 -7.62
N ALA A 160 -8.76 15.42 -8.27
CA ALA A 160 -8.34 16.55 -9.07
C ALA A 160 -8.93 16.54 -10.49
N GLY A 161 -9.83 15.61 -10.84
CA GLY A 161 -10.43 15.54 -12.18
C GLY A 161 -9.43 15.38 -13.32
N ILE A 162 -8.25 14.81 -13.04
CA ILE A 162 -7.15 14.59 -13.99
C ILE A 162 -7.34 13.22 -14.65
N GLY A 163 -7.39 13.18 -15.98
CA GLY A 163 -7.42 11.94 -16.75
C GLY A 163 -6.02 11.37 -16.96
N HIS A 164 -5.93 10.08 -17.30
CA HIS A 164 -4.66 9.38 -17.56
C HIS A 164 -3.79 9.98 -18.68
N ASN A 165 -4.40 10.78 -19.56
CA ASN A 165 -3.73 11.42 -20.69
C ASN A 165 -3.23 12.85 -20.38
N ASP A 166 -3.52 13.39 -19.19
CA ASP A 166 -3.25 14.78 -18.82
C ASP A 166 -1.85 14.92 -18.21
N GLY A 167 -0.81 14.58 -18.99
CA GLY A 167 0.55 14.38 -18.48
C GLY A 167 1.17 15.54 -17.69
N GLU A 168 0.89 16.79 -18.06
CA GLU A 168 1.39 17.98 -17.35
C GLU A 168 0.72 18.14 -15.97
N ASP A 169 -0.59 17.92 -15.91
CA ASP A 169 -1.36 18.01 -14.67
C ASP A 169 -0.98 16.86 -13.72
N ILE A 170 -0.74 15.65 -14.27
CA ILE A 170 -0.21 14.52 -13.50
C ILE A 170 1.19 14.83 -12.95
N HIS A 171 2.06 15.46 -13.74
CA HIS A 171 3.39 15.86 -13.28
C HIS A 171 3.31 16.87 -12.13
N CYS A 172 2.45 17.89 -12.24
CA CYS A 172 2.22 18.85 -11.16
C CYS A 172 1.68 18.18 -9.90
N LEU A 173 0.67 17.33 -10.02
CA LEU A 173 0.10 16.58 -8.90
C LEU A 173 1.16 15.74 -8.18
N ARG A 174 1.96 14.98 -8.94
CA ARG A 174 3.03 14.15 -8.38
C ARG A 174 4.10 14.97 -7.68
N SER A 175 4.39 16.18 -8.15
CA SER A 175 5.30 17.10 -7.46
C SER A 175 4.77 17.48 -6.06
N ASP A 176 3.48 17.77 -5.94
CA ASP A 176 2.85 18.15 -4.67
C ASP A 176 2.84 17.01 -3.63
N ILE A 177 2.67 15.77 -4.09
CA ILE A 177 2.66 14.58 -3.24
C ILE A 177 4.01 13.83 -3.21
N ALA A 178 5.06 14.40 -3.81
CA ALA A 178 6.31 13.69 -4.06
C ALA A 178 7.00 13.19 -2.78
N GLY A 179 6.83 13.88 -1.66
CA GLY A 179 7.37 13.42 -0.37
C GLY A 179 6.68 12.15 0.13
N TRP A 180 5.35 12.07 0.04
CA TRP A 180 4.59 10.86 0.35
C TRP A 180 4.95 9.73 -0.61
N GLU A 181 4.95 10.01 -1.92
CA GLU A 181 5.26 9.02 -2.95
C GLU A 181 6.66 8.44 -2.71
N ARG A 182 7.68 9.29 -2.58
CA ARG A 182 9.05 8.85 -2.28
C ARG A 182 9.15 8.10 -0.96
N GLY A 183 8.40 8.51 0.06
CA GLY A 183 8.38 7.82 1.35
C GLY A 183 7.98 6.36 1.19
N LEU A 184 6.85 6.11 0.54
CA LEU A 184 6.36 4.76 0.28
C LEU A 184 7.28 3.97 -0.65
N TRP A 185 7.87 4.60 -1.68
CA TRP A 185 8.86 3.95 -2.54
C TRP A 185 10.08 3.46 -1.76
N HIS A 186 10.59 4.25 -0.81
CA HIS A 186 11.70 3.81 0.06
C HIS A 186 11.28 2.65 0.96
N ASP A 187 10.08 2.73 1.55
CA ASP A 187 9.59 1.68 2.45
C ASP A 187 9.37 0.36 1.70
N ALA A 188 8.85 0.41 0.48
CA ALA A 188 8.73 -0.75 -0.39
C ALA A 188 10.10 -1.31 -0.81
N ALA A 189 11.07 -0.47 -1.14
CA ALA A 189 12.42 -0.91 -1.48
C ALA A 189 13.11 -1.63 -0.29
N ASP A 190 12.99 -1.08 0.92
CA ASP A 190 13.56 -1.67 2.13
C ASP A 190 12.91 -3.02 2.49
N ARG A 191 11.60 -3.15 2.28
CA ARG A 191 10.87 -4.41 2.45
C ARG A 191 11.20 -5.44 1.38
N THR A 192 11.37 -5.01 0.12
CA THR A 192 11.86 -5.88 -0.97
C THR A 192 13.21 -6.50 -0.59
N GLY A 193 14.17 -5.67 -0.16
CA GLY A 193 15.49 -6.13 0.27
C GLY A 193 15.43 -7.02 1.52
N THR A 194 14.39 -6.92 2.32
CA THR A 194 14.14 -7.85 3.44
C THR A 194 13.63 -9.20 2.94
N ALA A 195 12.65 -9.22 2.05
CA ALA A 195 12.12 -10.45 1.46
C ALA A 195 13.24 -11.26 0.77
N GLU A 196 14.13 -10.58 0.03
CA GLU A 196 15.31 -11.19 -0.60
C GLU A 196 16.28 -11.79 0.42
N LYS A 197 16.55 -11.08 1.53
CA LYS A 197 17.41 -11.60 2.61
C LYS A 197 16.82 -12.86 3.23
N PHE A 198 15.50 -12.91 3.45
CA PHE A 198 14.86 -14.10 3.97
C PHE A 198 14.90 -15.26 2.97
N LEU A 199 14.69 -15.01 1.68
CA LEU A 199 14.87 -16.04 0.66
C LEU A 199 16.31 -16.58 0.64
N LEU A 200 17.31 -15.71 0.76
CA LEU A 200 18.71 -16.13 0.87
C LEU A 200 18.96 -16.98 2.12
N MET A 201 18.34 -16.61 3.25
CA MET A 201 18.43 -17.38 4.49
C MET A 201 17.73 -18.73 4.40
N ALA A 202 16.62 -18.84 3.66
CA ALA A 202 15.96 -20.11 3.38
C ALA A 202 16.88 -21.05 2.59
N ASN A 203 17.49 -20.54 1.51
CA ASN A 203 18.51 -21.27 0.75
C ASN A 203 19.69 -21.69 1.62
N PHE A 204 20.20 -20.77 2.44
CA PHE A 204 21.31 -21.05 3.32
C PHE A 204 20.94 -22.16 4.31
N ALA A 205 19.81 -22.05 5.03
CA ALA A 205 19.35 -23.06 5.97
C ALA A 205 19.12 -24.44 5.34
N ALA A 206 18.62 -24.50 4.10
CA ALA A 206 18.41 -25.77 3.38
C ALA A 206 19.70 -26.47 2.96
N SER A 207 20.79 -25.71 2.75
CA SER A 207 22.09 -26.24 2.31
C SER A 207 22.93 -26.92 3.41
N ALA A 208 22.34 -27.16 4.60
CA ALA A 208 23.00 -27.71 5.80
C ALA A 208 24.28 -26.96 6.25
N PRO A 209 24.22 -25.64 6.47
CA PRO A 209 25.36 -24.83 6.89
C PRO A 209 25.70 -25.08 8.37
N ASP A 210 26.92 -24.71 8.77
CA ASP A 210 27.29 -24.64 10.18
C ASP A 210 26.26 -23.78 10.95
N PRO A 211 25.58 -24.33 11.99
CA PRO A 211 24.62 -23.59 12.80
C PRO A 211 25.15 -22.26 13.35
N VAL A 212 26.47 -22.17 13.59
CA VAL A 212 27.12 -20.92 14.03
C VAL A 212 27.10 -19.86 12.92
N ALA A 213 27.32 -20.26 11.68
CA ALA A 213 27.27 -19.35 10.52
C ALA A 213 25.85 -18.85 10.26
N LEU A 214 24.84 -19.72 10.38
CA LEU A 214 23.42 -19.34 10.23
C LEU A 214 23.02 -18.30 11.28
N LYS A 215 23.35 -18.55 12.56
CA LYS A 215 23.09 -17.62 13.66
C LYS A 215 23.80 -16.28 13.48
N LYS A 216 25.03 -16.30 12.94
CA LYS A 216 25.78 -15.08 12.63
C LYS A 216 25.07 -14.27 11.54
N ALA A 217 24.62 -14.92 10.46
CA ALA A 217 23.88 -14.26 9.38
C ALA A 217 22.56 -13.64 9.88
N GLU A 218 21.78 -14.37 10.70
CA GLU A 218 20.57 -13.83 11.34
C GLU A 218 20.85 -12.57 12.16
N SER A 219 21.88 -12.61 13.01
CA SER A 219 22.23 -11.49 13.87
C SER A 219 22.65 -10.25 13.09
N GLN A 220 23.32 -10.44 11.94
CA GLN A 220 23.71 -9.36 11.05
C GLN A 220 22.48 -8.71 10.39
N ILE A 221 21.54 -9.51 9.90
CA ILE A 221 20.27 -9.01 9.31
C ILE A 221 19.49 -8.21 10.37
N ALA A 222 19.32 -8.77 11.57
CA ALA A 222 18.61 -8.11 12.66
C ALA A 222 19.28 -6.79 13.07
N THR A 223 20.62 -6.77 13.16
CA THR A 223 21.37 -5.55 13.48
C THR A 223 21.22 -4.48 12.41
N LEU A 224 21.32 -4.86 11.12
CA LEU A 224 21.14 -3.93 10.00
C LEU A 224 19.72 -3.37 9.99
N ARG A 225 18.70 -4.19 10.26
CA ARG A 225 17.30 -3.73 10.36
C ARG A 225 17.09 -2.77 11.52
N SER A 226 17.63 -3.08 12.70
CA SER A 226 17.58 -2.18 13.86
C SER A 226 18.24 -0.82 13.56
N LYS A 227 19.38 -0.81 12.85
CA LYS A 227 20.06 0.42 12.42
C LYS A 227 19.23 1.19 11.39
N ALA A 228 18.69 0.51 10.38
CA ALA A 228 17.84 1.12 9.36
C ALA A 228 16.61 1.79 10.01
N ARG A 229 15.91 1.09 10.90
CA ARG A 229 14.75 1.62 11.64
C ARG A 229 15.09 2.84 12.48
N LYS A 230 16.26 2.85 13.14
CA LYS A 230 16.72 4.01 13.90
C LYS A 230 17.04 5.20 13.00
N ALA A 231 17.66 4.95 11.84
CA ALA A 231 17.93 6.00 10.86
C ALA A 231 16.61 6.55 10.27
N GLU A 232 15.66 5.67 9.98
CA GLU A 232 14.33 6.02 9.49
C GLU A 232 13.56 6.89 10.50
N ALA A 233 13.58 6.52 11.79
CA ALA A 233 12.96 7.33 12.84
C ALA A 233 13.55 8.75 12.95
N VAL A 234 14.83 8.93 12.62
CA VAL A 234 15.49 10.25 12.58
C VAL A 234 15.04 11.07 11.36
N VAL A 235 14.79 10.41 10.23
CA VAL A 235 14.39 11.06 8.96
C VAL A 235 12.87 11.20 8.84
N ALA A 236 12.08 10.49 9.65
CA ALA A 236 10.62 10.51 9.63
C ALA A 236 10.00 11.92 9.63
N PRO A 237 10.49 12.92 10.41
CA PRO A 237 9.94 14.28 10.37
C PRO A 237 10.15 14.99 9.02
N PHE A 238 11.16 14.58 8.24
CA PHE A 238 11.55 15.18 6.97
C PHE A 238 10.94 14.46 5.76
N ARG A 239 10.26 13.32 5.96
CA ARG A 239 9.57 12.58 4.90
C ARG A 239 8.22 13.20 4.48
N ASN A 240 7.78 14.26 5.15
CA ASN A 240 6.44 14.80 4.98
C ASN A 240 6.31 15.62 3.70
N GLY A 241 5.96 14.94 2.61
CA GLY A 241 5.11 15.52 1.56
C GLY A 241 3.66 15.61 2.05
N ARG A 242 2.78 16.18 1.22
CA ARG A 242 1.34 16.22 1.48
C ARG A 242 0.79 14.77 1.61
N PRO A 243 0.16 14.37 2.73
CA PRO A 243 -0.44 13.04 2.87
C PRO A 243 -1.69 12.90 1.99
N ARG A 244 -2.02 11.65 1.59
CA ARG A 244 -3.22 11.32 0.80
C ARG A 244 -4.48 11.97 1.41
N GLY A 245 -5.28 12.63 0.58
CA GLY A 245 -6.52 13.30 0.96
C GLY A 245 -6.36 14.67 1.62
N ALA A 246 -5.15 15.18 1.80
CA ALA A 246 -4.94 16.50 2.40
C ALA A 246 -5.20 17.64 1.41
N THR A 247 -6.44 17.83 0.96
CA THR A 247 -6.85 18.95 0.09
C THR A 247 -6.17 20.27 0.47
N ALA A 248 -5.49 20.89 -0.51
CA ALA A 248 -4.78 22.16 -0.29
C ALA A 248 -5.73 23.17 0.36
N ARG A 249 -5.24 23.99 1.29
CA ARG A 249 -6.10 24.93 2.06
C ARG A 249 -6.96 25.81 1.12
N ILE A 250 -6.37 26.22 -0.01
CA ILE A 250 -7.06 26.96 -1.08
C ILE A 250 -8.19 26.13 -1.75
N THR A 251 -8.01 24.82 -1.94
CA THR A 251 -9.04 23.92 -2.47
C THR A 251 -10.19 23.74 -1.50
N ARG A 252 -9.90 23.60 -0.21
CA ARG A 252 -10.95 23.56 0.82
C ARG A 252 -11.70 24.87 0.92
N ALA A 253 -10.98 25.99 0.88
CA ALA A 253 -11.59 27.31 0.92
C ALA A 253 -12.52 27.57 -0.28
N LEU A 254 -12.10 27.20 -1.49
CA LEU A 254 -12.93 27.35 -2.69
C LEU A 254 -14.12 26.38 -2.71
N ASN A 255 -13.96 25.15 -2.20
CA ASN A 255 -15.08 24.23 -2.02
C ASN A 255 -16.10 24.74 -0.98
N ALA A 256 -15.63 25.32 0.12
CA ALA A 256 -16.50 25.93 1.13
C ALA A 256 -17.30 27.10 0.55
N ILE A 257 -16.67 27.96 -0.26
CA ILE A 257 -17.34 29.03 -1.00
C ILE A 257 -18.43 28.48 -1.93
N VAL A 258 -18.12 27.43 -2.68
CA VAL A 258 -19.08 26.79 -3.59
C VAL A 258 -20.27 26.18 -2.84
N GLN A 259 -20.03 25.62 -1.65
CA GLN A 259 -21.10 25.11 -0.79
C GLN A 259 -21.95 26.24 -0.23
N GLU A 260 -21.35 27.37 0.17
CA GLU A 260 -22.05 28.55 0.68
C GLU A 260 -22.94 29.21 -0.39
N ILE A 261 -22.43 29.35 -1.62
CA ILE A 261 -23.19 29.90 -2.75
C ILE A 261 -24.25 28.90 -3.26
N GLY A 262 -24.05 27.60 -3.01
CA GLY A 262 -24.85 26.53 -3.60
C GLY A 262 -24.72 26.45 -5.13
N SER A 263 -23.63 26.98 -5.68
CA SER A 263 -23.41 27.05 -7.14
C SER A 263 -21.93 26.92 -7.49
N ARG A 264 -21.66 26.15 -8.55
CA ARG A 264 -20.32 25.98 -9.14
C ARG A 264 -20.05 26.92 -10.32
N ASP A 265 -20.92 27.90 -10.54
CA ASP A 265 -20.77 28.89 -11.60
C ASP A 265 -19.60 29.81 -11.28
N ILE A 266 -18.55 29.79 -12.12
CA ILE A 266 -17.30 30.53 -11.93
C ILE A 266 -17.59 32.00 -11.66
N LYS A 267 -18.52 32.60 -12.39
CA LYS A 267 -18.83 34.02 -12.21
C LYS A 267 -19.37 34.30 -10.81
N LYS A 268 -20.29 33.45 -10.32
CA LYS A 268 -20.83 33.59 -8.96
C LYS A 268 -19.79 33.35 -7.88
N VAL A 269 -18.87 32.42 -8.12
CA VAL A 269 -17.75 32.18 -7.20
C VAL A 269 -16.84 33.40 -7.14
N LEU A 270 -16.44 33.96 -8.28
CA LEU A 270 -15.60 35.17 -8.31
C LEU A 270 -16.31 36.38 -7.68
N ASP A 271 -17.59 36.60 -8.00
CA ASP A 271 -18.41 37.66 -7.39
C ASP A 271 -18.47 37.51 -5.85
N HIS A 272 -18.48 36.27 -5.34
CA HIS A 272 -18.47 36.00 -3.91
C HIS A 272 -17.09 36.16 -3.28
N ILE A 273 -16.02 35.76 -3.97
CA ILE A 273 -14.65 36.04 -3.52
C ILE A 273 -14.42 37.56 -3.45
N GLU A 274 -14.93 38.33 -4.43
CA GLU A 274 -14.94 39.80 -4.40
C GLU A 274 -15.64 40.38 -3.16
N TYR A 275 -16.78 39.80 -2.79
CA TYR A 275 -17.49 40.18 -1.57
C TYR A 275 -16.65 39.89 -0.30
N LEU A 276 -15.95 38.75 -0.25
CA LEU A 276 -15.13 38.34 0.89
C LEU A 276 -13.90 39.25 1.12
N TYR A 277 -13.37 39.88 0.08
CA TYR A 277 -12.25 40.85 0.20
C TYR A 277 -12.55 41.98 1.18
N SER A 278 -13.82 42.40 1.24
CA SER A 278 -14.23 43.55 2.05
C SER A 278 -14.27 43.27 3.56
N GLY A 279 -14.17 42.00 3.97
CA GLY A 279 -14.52 41.57 5.33
C GLY A 279 -13.38 41.01 6.19
N GLU A 280 -12.13 40.98 5.72
CA GLU A 280 -11.00 40.26 6.38
C GLU A 280 -11.37 38.82 6.81
N HIS A 281 -12.32 38.19 6.11
CA HIS A 281 -12.86 36.90 6.50
C HIS A 281 -11.97 35.77 5.97
N MET A 282 -11.50 34.91 6.88
CA MET A 282 -10.73 33.73 6.50
C MET A 282 -11.65 32.52 6.34
N ILE A 283 -11.50 31.81 5.23
CA ILE A 283 -12.18 30.55 4.96
C ILE A 283 -11.13 29.45 4.92
N GLU A 284 -11.25 28.44 5.79
CA GLU A 284 -10.30 27.32 5.87
C GLU A 284 -8.83 27.77 6.04
N GLY A 285 -8.60 28.90 6.74
CA GLY A 285 -7.28 29.49 6.96
C GLY A 285 -6.68 30.19 5.73
N VAL A 286 -7.53 30.56 4.77
CA VAL A 286 -7.19 31.33 3.56
C VAL A 286 -7.91 32.67 3.60
N LEU A 287 -7.14 33.74 3.45
CA LEU A 287 -7.65 35.08 3.19
C LEU A 287 -7.58 35.34 1.69
N PHE A 288 -8.72 35.57 1.07
CA PHE A 288 -8.79 36.02 -0.31
C PHE A 288 -8.59 37.53 -0.35
N GLU A 289 -7.82 38.04 -1.31
CA GLU A 289 -7.47 39.47 -1.35
C GLU A 289 -7.79 40.18 -2.66
N ASP A 290 -7.68 39.48 -3.78
CA ASP A 290 -8.05 40.01 -5.09
C ASP A 290 -8.38 38.88 -6.07
N ALA A 291 -9.20 39.14 -7.09
CA ALA A 291 -9.37 38.25 -8.22
C ALA A 291 -9.66 39.06 -9.47
N ASN A 292 -9.16 38.58 -10.59
CA ASN A 292 -9.48 39.09 -11.91
C ASN A 292 -9.88 37.93 -12.82
N ASP A 293 -10.14 38.20 -14.09
CA ASP A 293 -10.56 37.19 -15.07
C ASP A 293 -9.54 36.04 -15.29
N VAL A 294 -8.33 36.15 -14.74
CA VAL A 294 -7.23 35.20 -14.97
C VAL A 294 -6.72 34.57 -13.67
N PHE A 295 -6.69 35.29 -12.55
CA PHE A 295 -6.07 34.86 -11.30
C PHE A 295 -6.93 35.17 -10.08
N VAL A 296 -6.85 34.31 -9.07
CA VAL A 296 -7.28 34.56 -7.68
C VAL A 296 -6.03 34.73 -6.82
N PHE A 297 -5.99 35.81 -6.06
CA PHE A 297 -4.92 36.17 -5.12
C PHE A 297 -5.38 35.88 -3.70
N TYR A 298 -4.52 35.19 -2.95
CA TYR A 298 -4.84 34.75 -1.60
C TYR A 298 -3.59 34.69 -0.72
N ARG A 299 -3.81 34.56 0.58
CA ARG A 299 -2.76 34.40 1.59
C ARG A 299 -3.21 33.39 2.64
N HIS A 300 -2.25 32.63 3.18
CA HIS A 300 -2.54 31.73 4.29
C HIS A 300 -2.43 32.44 5.63
N GLU A 301 -3.17 31.93 6.62
CA GLU A 301 -3.05 32.34 8.01
C GLU A 301 -1.59 32.29 8.49
N GLY A 302 -1.08 33.43 8.97
CA GLY A 302 0.29 33.58 9.47
C GLY A 302 1.36 33.85 8.40
N GLU A 303 1.00 33.85 7.11
CA GLU A 303 1.91 34.24 6.03
C GLU A 303 1.80 35.74 5.73
N SER A 304 2.90 36.35 5.28
CA SER A 304 2.95 37.77 4.89
C SER A 304 3.05 37.97 3.38
N GLN A 305 3.36 36.92 2.62
CA GLN A 305 3.43 36.94 1.17
C GLN A 305 2.11 36.51 0.53
N TYR A 306 1.81 37.13 -0.60
CA TYR A 306 0.65 36.81 -1.42
C TYR A 306 0.97 35.68 -2.39
N GLN A 307 0.04 34.77 -2.53
CA GLN A 307 0.05 33.70 -3.51
C GLN A 307 -1.01 34.00 -4.57
N LYS A 308 -0.84 33.43 -5.77
CA LYS A 308 -1.81 33.55 -6.85
C LYS A 308 -2.04 32.21 -7.50
N ILE A 309 -3.29 31.94 -7.86
CA ILE A 309 -3.68 30.76 -8.62
C ILE A 309 -4.47 31.17 -9.84
N ARG A 310 -4.20 30.52 -10.98
CA ARG A 310 -4.87 30.84 -12.24
C ARG A 310 -6.27 30.21 -12.28
N ILE A 311 -7.30 30.93 -12.70
CA ILE A 311 -8.70 30.45 -12.68
C ILE A 311 -8.91 29.21 -13.55
N ASP A 312 -8.27 29.14 -14.71
CA ASP A 312 -8.30 27.94 -15.56
C ASP A 312 -7.71 26.71 -14.85
N SER A 313 -6.77 26.97 -13.94
CA SER A 313 -6.13 26.00 -13.05
C SER A 313 -6.92 25.80 -11.76
N VAL A 314 -8.14 26.30 -11.65
CA VAL A 314 -9.09 26.05 -10.55
C VAL A 314 -10.39 25.45 -11.10
N TRP A 315 -10.79 25.86 -12.31
CA TRP A 315 -11.95 25.37 -13.04
C TRP A 315 -11.58 25.03 -14.50
N PRO A 316 -11.20 23.76 -14.78
CA PRO A 316 -10.98 23.31 -16.14
C PRO A 316 -12.25 23.48 -16.99
N LYS A 317 -12.08 23.74 -18.29
CA LYS A 317 -13.20 23.94 -19.23
C LYS A 317 -14.12 22.72 -19.37
N SER A 318 -13.71 21.55 -18.89
CA SER A 318 -14.54 20.35 -18.71
C SER A 318 -15.27 20.39 -17.36
N LYS A 319 -16.58 20.57 -17.42
CA LYS A 319 -17.52 21.05 -16.38
C LYS A 319 -17.68 20.25 -15.07
N THR A 320 -16.69 19.54 -14.53
CA THR A 320 -17.02 18.57 -13.45
C THR A 320 -16.37 18.80 -12.10
N ASN A 321 -15.14 19.32 -11.98
CA ASN A 321 -14.47 19.48 -10.67
C ASN A 321 -13.69 20.79 -10.54
N ILE A 322 -13.51 21.21 -9.28
CA ILE A 322 -12.59 22.29 -8.90
C ILE A 322 -11.21 21.65 -8.76
N CYS A 323 -10.34 21.89 -9.71
CA CYS A 323 -9.03 21.25 -9.81
C CYS A 323 -8.01 22.36 -9.67
N ILE A 324 -7.27 22.42 -8.56
CA ILE A 324 -6.33 23.49 -8.22
C ILE A 324 -4.91 23.08 -8.61
N ASN A 325 -4.35 23.64 -9.68
CA ASN A 325 -2.91 23.62 -9.94
C ASN A 325 -2.28 24.84 -9.27
N VAL A 326 -1.67 24.65 -8.09
CA VAL A 326 -0.81 25.67 -7.49
C VAL A 326 0.57 25.57 -8.13
N LEU A 327 0.76 26.29 -9.25
CA LEU A 327 2.11 26.58 -9.74
C LEU A 327 2.74 27.62 -8.80
N ASN A 328 3.40 27.17 -7.73
CA ASN A 328 4.28 28.04 -6.97
C ASN A 328 5.66 28.09 -7.64
N ALA A 329 5.93 29.26 -8.22
CA ALA A 329 7.26 29.72 -8.54
C ALA A 329 8.00 30.05 -7.23
N PHE A 330 8.84 29.13 -6.77
CA PHE A 330 10.04 29.41 -5.98
C PHE A 330 11.10 28.33 -6.27
#